data_AF-A0A7X0R4Y2-F1
#
_entry.id   AF-A0A7X0R4Y2-F1
#
_cell.length_a   1.000
_cell.length_b   1.000
_cell.length_c   1.000
_cell.angle_alpha   90.00
_cell.angle_beta   90.00
_cell.angle_gamma   90.00
#
_symmetry.space_group_name_H-M   'P 1'
#
loop_
_entity.id
_entity.type
_entity.pdbx_description
1 polymer ?
#
loop_
_entity_poly.entity_id
_entity_poly.type
_entity_poly.pdbx_seq_one_letter_code
_entity_poly.pdbx_strand_id
1 'polypeptide(L)'
;MKETEIEIVSFVHKLPNEDRLRLTAELINNSSADILLFSGHTIGFVNDIEILKDLIHNKNIEAFLELENINSDKIGNCLYRVTNGKLKNLYTNQLFSASGQIENNYELADRFLHELETKRNFSIKGFNTLVLQCGELNILKNYQSEENRVEFRFNDDKDLKKRFDKLLKTSNLILNPIHTPMGNQGKMNKRRIYLSSQKRLYFSTSNTKEESKNLKLESLQYAYFDGKPLKGTSKIKIDNSISRTYKV
;
A
#
# COMPACT_ATOMS: atom_id res chain seq x y z
N MET A 1 21.46 -14.20 -0.25
CA MET A 1 20.35 -13.65 -1.07
C MET A 1 20.81 -12.30 -1.61
N LYS A 2 20.42 -11.95 -2.84
CA LYS A 2 20.72 -10.61 -3.38
C LYS A 2 19.91 -9.59 -2.56
N GLU A 3 20.56 -8.51 -2.15
CA GLU A 3 19.90 -7.36 -1.51
C GLU A 3 18.78 -6.86 -2.43
N THR A 4 17.59 -6.62 -1.86
CA THR A 4 16.42 -6.14 -2.61
C THR A 4 16.21 -4.67 -2.30
N GLU A 5 15.95 -3.86 -3.33
CA GLU A 5 15.64 -2.45 -3.16
C GLU A 5 14.13 -2.18 -3.29
N ILE A 6 13.58 -1.48 -2.30
CA ILE A 6 12.18 -1.08 -2.25
C ILE A 6 12.11 0.45 -2.24
N GLU A 7 11.40 1.02 -3.21
CA GLU A 7 11.14 2.45 -3.31
C GLU A 7 9.66 2.74 -3.02
N ILE A 8 9.39 3.78 -2.25
CA ILE A 8 8.02 4.24 -1.98
C ILE A 8 7.86 5.69 -2.41
N VAL A 9 6.74 6.03 -3.05
CA VAL A 9 6.50 7.31 -3.72
C VAL A 9 5.26 8.01 -3.17
N SER A 10 5.42 9.29 -2.84
CA SER A 10 4.35 10.20 -2.47
C SER A 10 4.23 11.34 -3.48
N PHE A 11 3.00 11.76 -3.78
CA PHE A 11 2.73 12.96 -4.57
C PHE A 11 2.16 14.10 -3.74
N VAL A 12 2.20 15.31 -4.31
CA VAL A 12 1.33 16.40 -3.88
C VAL A 12 -0.13 16.02 -4.18
N HIS A 13 -1.02 16.31 -3.24
CA HIS A 13 -2.46 16.12 -3.40
C HIS A 13 -3.03 17.01 -4.52
N LYS A 14 -4.09 16.55 -5.20
CA LYS A 14 -4.74 17.27 -6.32
C LYS A 14 -3.78 17.74 -7.43
N LEU A 15 -2.77 16.93 -7.76
CA LEU A 15 -2.03 17.16 -8.99
C LEU A 15 -2.97 17.00 -10.19
N PRO A 16 -2.80 17.79 -11.26
CA PRO A 16 -3.48 17.54 -12.53
C PRO A 16 -3.24 16.09 -12.98
N ASN A 17 -4.26 15.45 -13.55
CA ASN A 17 -4.18 14.05 -13.95
C ASN A 17 -3.04 13.81 -14.97
N GLU A 18 -2.88 14.72 -15.93
CA GLU A 18 -1.80 14.64 -16.93
C GLU A 18 -0.40 14.66 -16.28
N ASP A 19 -0.16 15.57 -15.33
CA ASP A 19 1.09 15.62 -14.58
C ASP A 19 1.32 14.34 -13.78
N ARG A 20 0.27 13.84 -13.11
CA ARG A 20 0.36 12.62 -12.30
C ARG A 20 0.64 11.40 -13.18
N LEU A 21 0.01 11.30 -14.34
CA LEU A 21 0.26 10.25 -15.34
C LEU A 21 1.71 10.28 -15.82
N ARG A 22 2.19 11.45 -16.27
CA ARG A 22 3.57 11.64 -16.75
C ARG A 22 4.59 11.27 -15.68
N LEU A 23 4.42 11.79 -14.46
CA LEU A 23 5.31 11.49 -13.34
C LEU A 23 5.30 10.01 -12.97
N THR A 24 4.13 9.37 -12.98
CA THR A 24 4.02 7.94 -12.68
C THR A 24 4.80 7.10 -13.69
N ALA A 25 4.64 7.39 -15.00
CA ALA A 25 5.39 6.72 -16.05
C ALA A 25 6.91 6.96 -15.92
N GLU A 26 7.34 8.20 -15.68
CA GLU A 26 8.74 8.57 -15.48
C GLU A 26 9.36 7.81 -14.30
N LEU A 27 8.68 7.79 -13.15
CA LEU A 27 9.13 7.12 -11.94
C LEU A 27 9.25 5.60 -12.12
N ILE A 28 8.27 4.96 -12.78
CA ILE A 28 8.34 3.53 -13.08
C ILE A 28 9.51 3.24 -14.01
N ASN A 29 9.67 4.03 -15.08
CA ASN A 29 10.65 3.74 -16.11
C ASN A 29 12.09 4.00 -15.67
N ASN A 30 12.31 4.98 -14.79
CA ASN A 30 13.62 5.38 -14.32
C ASN A 30 14.03 4.71 -12.99
N SER A 31 13.12 4.06 -12.27
CA SER A 31 13.46 3.42 -11.01
C SER A 31 14.35 2.18 -11.22
N SER A 32 15.42 2.11 -10.43
CA SER A 32 16.31 0.95 -10.34
C SER A 32 15.92 -0.03 -9.24
N ALA A 33 14.89 0.30 -8.45
CA ALA A 33 14.42 -0.55 -7.37
C ALA A 33 13.80 -1.84 -7.92
N ASP A 34 13.83 -2.90 -7.11
CA ASP A 34 13.14 -4.14 -7.44
C ASP A 34 11.61 -4.01 -7.25
N ILE A 35 11.20 -3.23 -6.23
CA ILE A 35 9.79 -3.01 -5.87
C ILE A 35 9.53 -1.51 -5.73
N LEU A 36 8.44 -1.04 -6.35
CA LEU A 36 7.99 0.36 -6.26
C LEU A 36 6.55 0.41 -5.73
N LEU A 37 6.32 1.15 -4.65
CA LEU A 37 4.97 1.37 -4.11
C LEU A 37 4.59 2.84 -4.26
N PHE A 38 3.55 3.11 -5.03
CA PHE A 38 2.94 4.44 -5.07
C PHE A 38 1.95 4.62 -3.92
N SER A 39 1.71 5.88 -3.55
CA SER A 39 0.58 6.27 -2.71
C SER A 39 -0.74 5.91 -3.38
N GLY A 40 -1.78 5.75 -2.56
CA GLY A 40 -3.12 5.54 -3.08
C GLY A 40 -3.59 6.73 -3.92
N HIS A 41 -4.61 6.52 -4.75
CA HIS A 41 -5.04 7.46 -5.79
C HIS A 41 -3.88 7.88 -6.71
N THR A 42 -3.02 6.93 -7.07
CA THR A 42 -1.89 7.15 -7.99
C THR A 42 -2.36 7.65 -9.35
N ILE A 43 -3.49 7.14 -9.86
CA ILE A 43 -4.10 7.57 -11.11
C ILE A 43 -5.56 7.90 -10.82
N GLY A 44 -6.07 8.99 -11.40
CA GLY A 44 -7.44 9.45 -11.16
C GLY A 44 -8.49 8.59 -11.85
N PHE A 45 -8.34 8.40 -13.17
CA PHE A 45 -9.38 7.81 -14.00
C PHE A 45 -8.86 6.69 -14.91
N VAL A 46 -9.75 5.76 -15.26
CA VAL A 46 -9.40 4.59 -16.08
C VAL A 46 -8.85 4.94 -17.47
N ASN A 47 -9.22 6.09 -18.04
CA ASN A 47 -8.67 6.52 -19.33
C ASN A 47 -7.14 6.73 -19.25
N ASP A 48 -6.65 7.25 -18.13
CA ASP A 48 -5.21 7.45 -17.92
C ASP A 48 -4.47 6.12 -17.73
N ILE A 49 -5.15 5.08 -17.24
CA ILE A 49 -4.58 3.72 -17.17
C ILE A 49 -4.32 3.16 -18.56
N GLU A 50 -5.22 3.39 -19.51
CA GLU A 50 -5.02 2.93 -20.89
C GLU A 50 -3.81 3.61 -21.52
N ILE A 51 -3.62 4.92 -21.29
CA ILE A 51 -2.43 5.63 -21.75
C ILE A 51 -1.18 5.13 -21.02
N LEU A 52 -1.25 4.94 -19.70
CA LEU A 52 -0.12 4.49 -18.89
C LEU A 52 0.44 3.14 -19.33
N LYS A 53 -0.42 2.22 -19.82
CA LYS A 53 0.00 0.92 -20.36
C LYS A 53 1.05 1.06 -21.46
N ASP A 54 0.90 2.05 -22.34
CA ASP A 54 1.77 2.27 -23.48
C ASP A 54 3.06 3.02 -23.12
N LEU A 55 3.05 3.76 -22.00
CA LEU A 55 4.20 4.52 -21.53
C LEU A 55 5.21 3.66 -20.75
N ILE A 56 4.74 2.57 -20.14
CA ILE A 56 5.59 1.70 -19.30
C ILE A 56 6.43 0.76 -20.15
N HIS A 57 7.74 0.77 -19.94
CA HIS A 57 8.67 -0.13 -20.63
C HIS A 57 9.73 -0.75 -19.71
N ASN A 58 9.83 -0.34 -18.44
CA ASN A 58 10.74 -0.96 -17.49
C ASN A 58 10.30 -2.40 -17.15
N LYS A 59 11.14 -3.36 -17.52
CA LYS A 59 10.89 -4.80 -17.35
C LYS A 59 11.45 -5.38 -16.05
N ASN A 60 12.25 -4.62 -15.31
CA ASN A 60 13.01 -5.13 -14.17
C ASN A 60 12.35 -4.84 -12.82
N ILE A 61 11.23 -4.12 -12.82
CA ILE A 61 10.54 -3.62 -11.65
C ILE A 61 9.19 -4.30 -11.41
N GLU A 62 8.83 -4.38 -10.13
CA GLU A 62 7.49 -4.71 -9.66
C GLU A 62 6.87 -3.49 -9.02
N ALA A 63 5.94 -2.81 -9.71
CA ALA A 63 5.31 -1.59 -9.18
C ALA A 63 3.85 -1.83 -8.79
N PHE A 64 3.41 -1.21 -7.69
CA PHE A 64 2.02 -1.21 -7.24
C PHE A 64 1.47 0.21 -7.23
N LEU A 65 0.32 0.39 -7.87
CA LEU A 65 -0.37 1.66 -7.95
C LEU A 65 -1.88 1.48 -7.80
N GLU A 66 -2.56 2.56 -7.44
CA GLU A 66 -4.00 2.56 -7.23
C GLU A 66 -4.69 3.54 -8.19
N LEU A 67 -5.74 3.06 -8.84
CA LEU A 67 -6.68 3.86 -9.60
C LEU A 67 -7.82 4.31 -8.69
N GLU A 68 -8.08 5.61 -8.61
CA GLU A 68 -9.16 6.17 -7.79
C GLU A 68 -10.55 5.79 -8.33
N ASN A 69 -10.81 6.01 -9.62
CA ASN A 69 -12.15 5.86 -10.19
C ASN A 69 -12.14 5.12 -11.54
N ILE A 70 -12.93 4.06 -11.68
CA ILE A 70 -13.12 3.34 -12.96
C ILE A 70 -14.24 3.94 -13.83
N ASN A 71 -14.62 5.20 -13.59
CA ASN A 71 -15.86 5.81 -14.07
C ASN A 71 -17.13 5.09 -13.56
N SER A 72 -17.12 4.68 -12.29
CA SER A 72 -18.26 4.08 -11.61
C SER A 72 -18.42 4.65 -10.20
N ASP A 73 -19.66 4.81 -9.77
CA ASP A 73 -20.07 5.15 -8.40
C ASP A 73 -19.96 3.96 -7.43
N LYS A 74 -19.86 2.73 -7.96
CA LYS A 74 -19.88 1.49 -7.17
C LYS A 74 -18.50 0.93 -6.87
N ILE A 75 -17.53 1.21 -7.74
CA ILE A 75 -16.19 0.62 -7.68
C ILE A 75 -15.17 1.75 -7.83
N GLY A 76 -14.28 1.86 -6.84
CA GLY A 76 -13.15 2.77 -6.86
C GLY A 76 -11.97 2.16 -6.11
N ASN A 77 -10.83 2.85 -6.10
CA ASN A 77 -9.61 2.41 -5.43
C ASN A 77 -9.19 1.01 -5.91
N CYS A 78 -8.98 0.85 -7.21
CA CYS A 78 -8.58 -0.43 -7.81
C CYS A 78 -7.06 -0.56 -7.84
N LEU A 79 -6.53 -1.73 -7.50
CA LEU A 79 -5.08 -1.96 -7.56
C LEU A 79 -4.64 -2.43 -8.94
N TYR A 80 -3.49 -1.91 -9.35
CA TYR A 80 -2.75 -2.35 -10.52
C TYR A 80 -1.33 -2.73 -10.14
N ARG A 81 -0.77 -3.65 -10.91
CA ARG A 81 0.61 -4.10 -10.79
C ARG A 81 1.32 -3.96 -12.12
N VAL A 82 2.49 -3.33 -12.11
CA VAL A 82 3.44 -3.37 -13.22
C VAL A 82 4.37 -4.56 -13.00
N THR A 83 4.44 -5.44 -13.99
CA THR A 83 5.35 -6.59 -13.98
C THR A 83 5.79 -6.90 -15.40
N ASN A 84 7.10 -7.11 -15.60
CA ASN A 84 7.69 -7.36 -16.92
C ASN A 84 7.31 -6.30 -17.97
N GLY A 85 7.29 -5.02 -17.58
CA GLY A 85 6.92 -3.90 -18.45
C GLY A 85 5.45 -3.88 -18.86
N LYS A 86 4.56 -4.55 -18.13
CA LYS A 86 3.12 -4.58 -18.40
C LYS A 86 2.34 -4.14 -17.18
N LEU A 87 1.42 -3.20 -17.35
CA LEU A 87 0.45 -2.81 -16.33
C LEU A 87 -0.75 -3.77 -16.34
N LYS A 88 -1.00 -4.44 -15.21
CA LYS A 88 -2.06 -5.43 -15.04
C LYS A 88 -3.02 -4.99 -13.94
N ASN A 89 -4.32 -5.07 -14.21
CA ASN A 89 -5.35 -4.93 -13.18
C ASN A 89 -5.33 -6.17 -12.28
N LEU A 90 -5.41 -5.99 -10.96
CA LEU A 90 -5.50 -7.11 -10.01
C LEU A 90 -6.95 -7.61 -9.81
N TYR A 91 -7.92 -6.92 -10.42
CA TYR A 91 -9.35 -7.15 -10.28
C TYR A 91 -9.80 -7.11 -8.82
N THR A 92 -9.32 -6.07 -8.13
CA THR A 92 -9.50 -5.81 -6.70
C THR A 92 -9.90 -4.36 -6.48
N ASN A 93 -10.58 -4.08 -5.37
CA ASN A 93 -10.94 -2.73 -4.96
C ASN A 93 -10.92 -2.61 -3.43
N GLN A 94 -10.71 -1.40 -2.89
CA GLN A 94 -10.77 -1.21 -1.44
C GLN A 94 -12.16 -1.63 -0.90
N LEU A 95 -12.20 -2.54 0.07
CA LEU A 95 -13.46 -3.09 0.59
C LEU A 95 -14.06 -2.29 1.75
N PHE A 96 -13.21 -1.67 2.57
CA PHE A 96 -13.62 -0.80 3.66
C PHE A 96 -12.50 0.18 4.03
N SER A 97 -12.88 1.29 4.65
CA SER A 97 -11.95 2.34 5.08
C SER A 97 -12.05 2.62 6.58
N ALA A 98 -13.22 2.47 7.18
CA ALA A 98 -13.49 2.79 8.58
C ALA A 98 -13.77 1.53 9.40
N SER A 99 -13.47 1.58 10.70
CA SER A 99 -13.76 0.45 11.60
C SER A 99 -15.25 0.13 11.68
N GLY A 100 -16.14 1.13 11.63
CA GLY A 100 -17.59 0.91 11.69
C GLY A 100 -18.16 0.13 10.50
N GLN A 101 -17.47 0.11 9.35
CA GLN A 101 -17.90 -0.66 8.18
C GLN A 101 -17.63 -2.16 8.32
N ILE A 102 -16.59 -2.51 9.07
CA ILE A 102 -16.12 -3.88 9.26
C ILE A 102 -16.46 -4.44 10.65
N GLU A 103 -16.86 -3.61 11.61
CA GLU A 103 -17.26 -4.06 12.95
C GLU A 103 -18.39 -5.10 12.86
N ASN A 104 -18.18 -6.29 13.43
CA ASN A 104 -19.13 -7.41 13.43
C ASN A 104 -19.62 -7.88 12.05
N ASN A 105 -18.94 -7.50 10.97
CA ASN A 105 -19.29 -7.89 9.60
C ASN A 105 -18.39 -9.03 9.12
N TYR A 106 -18.75 -10.26 9.49
CA TYR A 106 -17.96 -11.46 9.26
C TYR A 106 -17.85 -11.80 7.76
N GLU A 107 -18.89 -11.54 6.99
CA GLU A 107 -18.93 -11.77 5.54
C GLU A 107 -17.99 -10.81 4.80
N LEU A 108 -17.93 -9.54 5.21
CA LEU A 108 -16.97 -8.59 4.64
C LEU A 108 -15.53 -8.96 5.01
N ALA A 109 -15.31 -9.48 6.22
CA ALA A 109 -14.01 -9.99 6.64
C ALA A 109 -13.61 -11.23 5.84
N ASP A 110 -14.52 -12.18 5.64
CA ASP A 110 -14.33 -13.38 4.83
C ASP A 110 -13.94 -13.02 3.39
N ARG A 111 -14.71 -12.12 2.76
CA ARG A 111 -14.42 -11.60 1.42
C ARG A 111 -13.05 -10.94 1.36
N PHE A 112 -12.71 -10.11 2.35
CA PHE A 112 -11.42 -9.44 2.42
C PHE A 112 -10.26 -10.43 2.52
N LEU A 113 -10.34 -11.40 3.43
CA LEU A 113 -9.31 -12.44 3.55
C LEU A 113 -9.20 -13.27 2.28
N HIS A 114 -10.32 -13.62 1.64
CA HIS A 114 -10.32 -14.35 0.37
C HIS A 114 -9.59 -13.56 -0.72
N GLU A 115 -9.82 -12.25 -0.79
CA GLU A 115 -9.17 -11.38 -1.76
C GLU A 115 -7.65 -11.24 -1.49
N LEU A 116 -7.24 -11.14 -0.22
CA LEU A 116 -5.83 -11.19 0.15
C LEU A 116 -5.18 -12.51 -0.27
N GLU A 117 -5.83 -13.64 0.00
CA GLU A 117 -5.33 -14.99 -0.30
C GLU A 117 -5.16 -15.24 -1.80
N THR A 118 -6.10 -14.75 -2.61
CA THR A 118 -6.22 -15.15 -4.02
C THR A 118 -5.73 -14.12 -5.03
N LYS A 119 -5.79 -12.83 -4.68
CA LYS A 119 -5.52 -11.74 -5.63
C LYS A 119 -4.45 -10.76 -5.18
N ARG A 120 -4.19 -10.63 -3.87
CA ARG A 120 -3.25 -9.62 -3.33
C ARG A 120 -2.06 -10.23 -2.58
N ASN A 121 -1.71 -11.47 -2.90
CA ASN A 121 -0.56 -12.18 -2.37
C ASN A 121 0.36 -12.65 -3.51
N PHE A 122 1.62 -12.24 -3.50
CA PHE A 122 2.53 -12.44 -4.62
C PHE A 122 3.92 -12.88 -4.16
N SER A 123 4.56 -13.77 -4.94
CA SER A 123 5.99 -14.04 -4.78
C SER A 123 6.81 -13.08 -5.63
N ILE A 124 7.57 -12.18 -5.01
CA ILE A 124 8.38 -11.15 -5.67
C ILE A 124 9.80 -11.17 -5.07
N LYS A 125 10.81 -11.51 -5.88
CA LYS A 125 12.23 -11.49 -5.46
C LYS A 125 12.51 -12.26 -4.16
N GLY A 126 11.77 -13.35 -3.91
CA GLY A 126 11.88 -14.15 -2.69
C GLY A 126 11.03 -13.66 -1.50
N PHE A 127 10.36 -12.52 -1.65
CA PHE A 127 9.32 -12.08 -0.72
C PHE A 127 7.97 -12.67 -1.08
N ASN A 128 7.22 -13.06 -0.06
CA ASN A 128 5.79 -13.29 -0.15
C ASN A 128 5.08 -12.01 0.30
N THR A 129 4.59 -11.26 -0.69
CA THR A 129 4.13 -9.87 -0.60
C THR A 129 2.62 -9.79 -0.52
N LEU A 130 2.10 -9.21 0.56
CA LEU A 130 0.70 -8.82 0.68
C LEU A 130 0.50 -7.35 0.38
N VAL A 131 -0.59 -7.04 -0.34
CA VAL A 131 -0.98 -5.66 -0.64
C VAL A 131 -2.32 -5.35 0.03
N LEU A 132 -2.30 -4.45 0.99
CA LEU A 132 -3.49 -3.84 1.61
C LEU A 132 -3.86 -2.56 0.86
N GLN A 133 -4.98 -1.92 1.22
CA GLN A 133 -5.34 -0.59 0.71
C GLN A 133 -5.82 0.32 1.83
N CYS A 134 -5.09 1.40 2.07
CA CYS A 134 -5.45 2.52 2.92
C CYS A 134 -6.06 2.06 4.27
N GLY A 135 -7.36 2.27 4.45
CA GLY A 135 -8.11 2.01 5.67
C GLY A 135 -8.42 0.54 5.96
N GLU A 136 -8.07 -0.39 5.07
CA GLU A 136 -8.24 -1.84 5.29
C GLU A 136 -7.44 -2.35 6.51
N LEU A 137 -6.46 -1.57 6.99
CA LEU A 137 -5.86 -1.72 8.32
C LEU A 137 -6.87 -1.82 9.47
N ASN A 138 -8.11 -1.38 9.26
CA ASN A 138 -9.19 -1.53 10.23
C ASN A 138 -9.69 -2.97 10.42
N ILE A 139 -9.18 -3.93 9.66
CA ILE A 139 -9.23 -5.36 10.01
C ILE A 139 -8.55 -5.64 11.36
N LEU A 140 -7.68 -4.73 11.80
CA LEU A 140 -7.10 -4.70 13.14
C LEU A 140 -7.92 -3.80 14.06
N LYS A 141 -8.14 -4.28 15.28
CA LYS A 141 -8.71 -3.51 16.39
C LYS A 141 -7.58 -2.97 17.27
N ASN A 142 -7.76 -1.76 17.80
CA ASN A 142 -6.90 -1.23 18.85
C ASN A 142 -7.70 -1.12 20.14
N TYR A 143 -7.16 -1.62 21.24
CA TYR A 143 -7.69 -1.40 22.58
C TYR A 143 -7.02 -0.16 23.16
N GLN A 144 -7.69 0.98 23.08
CA GLN A 144 -7.10 2.28 23.44
C GLN A 144 -6.75 2.36 24.93
N SER A 145 -7.57 1.75 25.79
CA SER A 145 -7.33 1.61 27.23
C SER A 145 -6.11 0.78 27.58
N GLU A 146 -5.56 0.03 26.62
CA GLU A 146 -4.43 -0.88 26.80
C GLU A 146 -3.25 -0.44 25.91
N GLU A 147 -2.89 0.85 25.99
CA GLU A 147 -1.80 1.45 25.20
C GLU A 147 -1.91 1.21 23.68
N ASN A 148 -3.15 1.20 23.17
CA ASN A 148 -3.46 0.88 21.78
C ASN A 148 -3.00 -0.52 21.35
N ARG A 149 -3.02 -1.53 22.25
CA ARG A 149 -2.77 -2.94 21.91
C ARG A 149 -3.56 -3.32 20.66
N VAL A 150 -2.88 -3.99 19.73
CA VAL A 150 -3.44 -4.38 18.44
C VAL A 150 -3.83 -5.84 18.45
N GLU A 151 -4.97 -6.15 17.87
CA GLU A 151 -5.46 -7.51 17.68
C GLU A 151 -6.17 -7.62 16.33
N PHE A 152 -6.25 -8.82 15.78
CA PHE A 152 -7.19 -9.10 14.71
C PHE A 152 -8.62 -8.86 15.21
N ARG A 153 -9.44 -8.18 14.41
CA ARG A 153 -10.78 -7.74 14.86
C ARG A 153 -11.71 -8.90 15.19
N PHE A 154 -11.63 -9.99 14.43
CA PHE A 154 -12.51 -11.16 14.53
C PHE A 154 -11.77 -12.31 15.21
N ASN A 155 -11.09 -12.04 16.32
CA ASN A 155 -10.27 -13.03 17.01
C ASN A 155 -11.11 -14.14 17.70
N ASP A 156 -12.41 -13.91 17.85
CA ASP A 156 -13.41 -14.84 18.34
C ASP A 156 -13.88 -15.86 17.29
N ASP A 157 -13.77 -15.54 15.99
CA ASP A 157 -14.00 -16.47 14.90
C ASP A 157 -12.74 -17.28 14.58
N LYS A 158 -12.77 -18.58 14.87
CA LYS A 158 -11.61 -19.47 14.72
C LYS A 158 -11.13 -19.60 13.28
N ASP A 159 -12.04 -19.58 12.30
CA ASP A 159 -11.71 -19.83 10.89
C ASP A 159 -11.12 -18.57 10.25
N LEU A 160 -11.75 -17.40 10.47
CA LEU A 160 -11.21 -16.11 10.04
C LEU A 160 -9.85 -15.85 10.69
N LYS A 161 -9.73 -16.09 12.00
CA LYS A 161 -8.46 -15.94 12.72
C LYS A 161 -7.38 -16.83 12.14
N LYS A 162 -7.66 -18.11 11.92
CA LYS A 162 -6.69 -19.07 11.35
C LYS A 162 -6.20 -18.63 9.96
N ARG A 163 -7.10 -18.13 9.12
CA ARG A 163 -6.76 -17.62 7.78
C ARG A 163 -5.90 -16.37 7.84
N PHE A 164 -6.26 -15.41 8.70
CA PHE A 164 -5.48 -14.20 8.91
C PHE A 164 -4.09 -14.50 9.46
N ASP A 165 -3.98 -15.37 10.47
CA ASP A 165 -2.71 -15.81 11.04
C ASP A 165 -1.84 -16.52 9.98
N LYS A 166 -2.46 -17.35 9.11
CA LYS A 166 -1.75 -18.01 8.01
C LYS A 166 -1.18 -16.99 7.03
N LEU A 167 -1.98 -16.00 6.60
CA LEU A 167 -1.53 -14.91 5.74
C LEU A 167 -0.29 -14.23 6.36
N LEU A 168 -0.40 -13.74 7.60
CA LEU A 168 0.71 -13.06 8.28
C LEU A 168 1.93 -13.95 8.51
N LYS A 169 1.75 -15.24 8.78
CA LYS A 169 2.86 -16.17 8.98
C LYS A 169 3.62 -16.43 7.69
N THR A 170 2.91 -16.49 6.56
CA THR A 170 3.52 -16.79 5.26
C THR A 170 4.10 -15.57 4.57
N SER A 171 3.61 -14.37 4.88
CA SER A 171 4.02 -13.14 4.23
C SER A 171 5.16 -12.46 4.98
N ASN A 172 6.14 -11.97 4.24
CA ASN A 172 7.32 -11.29 4.79
C ASN A 172 7.46 -9.84 4.29
N LEU A 173 6.60 -9.42 3.37
CA LEU A 173 6.48 -8.04 2.92
C LEU A 173 5.00 -7.64 2.88
N ILE A 174 4.65 -6.51 3.50
CA ILE A 174 3.32 -5.92 3.46
C ILE A 174 3.43 -4.51 2.89
N LEU A 175 2.68 -4.25 1.81
CA LEU A 175 2.59 -2.96 1.14
C LEU A 175 1.21 -2.35 1.39
N ASN A 176 1.16 -1.06 1.68
CA ASN A 176 -0.09 -0.35 1.92
C ASN A 176 -0.06 1.06 1.28
N PRO A 177 -0.58 1.24 0.06
CA PRO A 177 -0.84 2.54 -0.51
C PRO A 177 -1.95 3.24 0.30
N ILE A 178 -1.73 4.50 0.66
CA ILE A 178 -2.66 5.30 1.47
C ILE A 178 -3.03 6.56 0.67
N HIS A 179 -4.29 7.02 0.75
CA HIS A 179 -4.71 8.21 -0.01
C HIS A 179 -4.09 9.50 0.55
N THR A 180 -4.18 9.72 1.86
CA THR A 180 -3.65 10.89 2.59
C THR A 180 -3.13 10.47 3.98
N PRO A 181 -2.32 11.31 4.67
CA PRO A 181 -1.74 10.93 5.95
C PRO A 181 -2.84 10.64 6.98
N MET A 182 -2.82 9.42 7.52
CA MET A 182 -3.87 8.96 8.43
C MET A 182 -3.91 9.77 9.73
N GLY A 183 -5.10 9.92 10.30
CA GLY A 183 -5.28 10.46 11.65
C GLY A 183 -4.79 9.49 12.73
N ASN A 184 -4.72 9.97 13.98
CA ASN A 184 -4.33 9.19 15.16
C ASN A 184 -3.06 8.34 14.94
N GLN A 185 -1.92 9.03 14.79
CA GLN A 185 -0.65 8.38 14.50
C GLN A 185 -0.18 7.42 15.60
N GLY A 186 -0.60 7.59 16.85
CA GLY A 186 -0.34 6.63 17.93
C GLY A 186 -0.97 5.26 17.65
N LYS A 187 -2.25 5.25 17.26
CA LYS A 187 -2.97 4.05 16.84
C LYS A 187 -2.32 3.41 15.61
N MET A 188 -2.01 4.22 14.59
CA MET A 188 -1.40 3.73 13.36
C MET A 188 0.00 3.16 13.60
N ASN A 189 0.82 3.80 14.45
CA ASN A 189 2.14 3.30 14.81
C ASN A 189 2.07 1.88 15.38
N LYS A 190 1.15 1.62 16.32
CA LYS A 190 0.99 0.26 16.88
C LYS A 190 0.55 -0.76 15.82
N ARG A 191 -0.31 -0.39 14.86
CA ARG A 191 -0.67 -1.27 13.74
C ARG A 191 0.51 -1.57 12.81
N ARG A 192 1.35 -0.58 12.50
CA ARG A 192 2.59 -0.77 11.72
C ARG A 192 3.55 -1.71 12.43
N ILE A 193 3.70 -1.56 13.75
CA ILE A 193 4.49 -2.45 14.60
C ILE A 193 3.94 -3.89 14.53
N TYR A 194 2.64 -4.06 14.70
CA TYR A 194 1.99 -5.37 14.63
C TYR A 194 2.22 -6.05 13.28
N LEU A 195 1.97 -5.35 12.18
CA LEU A 195 2.10 -5.89 10.82
C LEU A 195 3.55 -6.20 10.43
N SER A 196 4.52 -5.41 10.91
CA SER A 196 5.95 -5.64 10.68
C SER A 196 6.60 -6.61 11.66
N SER A 197 5.91 -7.06 12.70
CA SER A 197 6.50 -7.99 13.69
C SER A 197 6.92 -9.33 13.06
N GLN A 198 7.71 -10.13 13.77
CA GLN A 198 8.14 -11.47 13.34
C GLN A 198 8.94 -11.44 12.04
N LYS A 199 9.91 -10.51 11.97
CA LYS A 199 10.80 -10.31 10.80
C LYS A 199 10.08 -9.97 9.49
N ARG A 200 8.90 -9.34 9.58
CA ARG A 200 8.18 -8.84 8.39
C ARG A 200 8.59 -7.41 8.07
N LEU A 201 8.53 -7.07 6.81
CA LEU A 201 8.60 -5.70 6.33
C LEU A 201 7.20 -5.12 6.17
N TYR A 202 7.02 -3.86 6.55
CA TYR A 202 5.81 -3.09 6.28
C TYR A 202 6.19 -1.75 5.65
N PHE A 203 5.60 -1.44 4.51
CA PHE A 203 5.75 -0.17 3.82
C PHE A 203 4.39 0.48 3.58
N SER A 204 4.31 1.79 3.82
CA SER A 204 3.15 2.57 3.44
C SER A 204 3.53 3.97 3.01
N THR A 205 2.82 4.48 2.01
CA THR A 205 3.03 5.83 1.51
C THR A 205 1.71 6.50 1.17
N SER A 206 1.63 7.82 1.37
CA SER A 206 0.46 8.63 1.04
C SER A 206 0.79 9.85 0.21
N ASN A 207 -0.21 10.42 -0.45
CA ASN A 207 -0.10 11.78 -0.97
C ASN A 207 -0.02 12.76 0.21
N THR A 208 0.29 14.02 -0.08
CA THR A 208 0.11 15.10 0.90
C THR A 208 -1.37 15.28 1.25
N LYS A 209 -1.67 16.12 2.24
CA LYS A 209 -3.04 16.58 2.49
C LYS A 209 -3.44 17.64 1.48
N GLU A 210 -4.75 17.89 1.34
CA GLU A 210 -5.29 18.88 0.42
C GLU A 210 -4.73 20.29 0.66
N GLU A 211 -4.61 20.67 1.92
CA GLU A 211 -4.10 21.96 2.38
C GLU A 211 -2.56 22.05 2.46
N SER A 212 -1.83 21.02 2.01
CA SER A 212 -0.38 20.98 2.15
C SER A 212 0.31 20.46 0.90
N LYS A 213 1.32 21.20 0.43
CA LYS A 213 2.26 20.72 -0.60
C LYS A 213 3.58 20.23 -0.01
N ASN A 214 3.64 20.05 1.32
CA ASN A 214 4.89 19.74 2.00
C ASN A 214 5.26 18.25 1.87
N LEU A 215 6.02 17.93 0.83
CA LEU A 215 6.58 16.60 0.60
C LEU A 215 7.65 16.17 1.62
N LYS A 216 8.08 17.04 2.54
CA LYS A 216 9.08 16.68 3.56
C LYS A 216 8.47 16.06 4.82
N LEU A 217 7.15 16.03 4.96
CA LEU A 217 6.49 15.46 6.12
C LEU A 217 6.84 13.97 6.28
N GLU A 218 7.29 13.60 7.48
CA GLU A 218 7.60 12.20 7.79
C GLU A 218 6.37 11.30 7.69
N SER A 219 5.18 11.86 7.93
CA SER A 219 3.91 11.15 7.91
C SER A 219 3.42 10.71 6.54
N LEU A 220 4.15 11.07 5.47
CA LEU A 220 3.84 10.62 4.12
C LEU A 220 4.35 9.20 3.86
N GLN A 221 5.43 8.78 4.52
CA GLN A 221 6.21 7.60 4.12
C GLN A 221 6.75 6.88 5.34
N TYR A 222 6.30 5.63 5.52
CA TYR A 222 6.68 4.77 6.63
C TYR A 222 7.23 3.45 6.13
N ALA A 223 8.29 2.99 6.79
CA ALA A 223 8.89 1.68 6.58
C ALA A 223 9.25 1.08 7.94
N TYR A 224 8.91 -0.19 8.16
CA TYR A 224 9.18 -0.90 9.41
C TYR A 224 9.70 -2.30 9.13
N PHE A 225 10.58 -2.79 10.00
CA PHE A 225 11.05 -4.16 10.04
C PHE A 225 11.06 -4.66 11.48
N ASP A 226 10.43 -5.81 11.72
CA ASP A 226 10.37 -6.45 13.04
C ASP A 226 9.92 -5.50 14.16
N GLY A 227 8.87 -4.72 13.87
CA GLY A 227 8.30 -3.75 14.80
C GLY A 227 9.11 -2.46 14.97
N LYS A 228 10.20 -2.26 14.23
CA LYS A 228 11.07 -1.07 14.34
C LYS A 228 11.04 -0.23 13.06
N PRO A 229 11.01 1.11 13.15
CA PRO A 229 11.13 1.97 11.97
C PRO A 229 12.45 1.75 11.23
N LEU A 230 12.39 1.73 9.90
CA LEU A 230 13.56 1.72 9.03
C LEU A 230 13.92 3.15 8.59
N LYS A 231 15.22 3.40 8.41
CA LYS A 231 15.71 4.61 7.76
C LYS A 231 15.92 4.34 6.27
N GLY A 232 15.46 5.27 5.43
CA GLY A 232 15.70 5.20 3.99
C GLY A 232 17.18 5.41 3.66
N THR A 233 17.64 4.77 2.59
CA THR A 233 19.02 4.85 2.10
C THR A 233 19.20 6.01 1.13
N SER A 234 18.15 6.40 0.42
CA SER A 234 18.14 7.55 -0.46
C SER A 234 16.80 8.28 -0.41
N LYS A 235 16.80 9.51 -0.91
CA LYS A 235 15.61 10.34 -1.07
C LYS A 235 15.70 11.05 -2.40
N ILE A 236 14.77 10.76 -3.30
CA ILE A 236 14.67 11.39 -4.61
C ILE A 236 13.51 12.38 -4.56
N LYS A 237 13.75 13.60 -5.04
CA LYS A 237 12.72 14.63 -5.13
C LYS A 237 12.65 15.10 -6.58
N ILE A 238 11.50 14.88 -7.20
CA ILE A 238 11.13 15.41 -8.51
C ILE A 238 9.99 16.40 -8.27
N ASP A 239 9.77 17.35 -9.17
CA ASP A 239 8.68 18.32 -8.99
C ASP A 239 7.36 17.60 -8.70
N ASN A 240 6.72 18.02 -7.60
CA ASN A 240 5.49 17.45 -7.06
C ASN A 240 5.52 15.99 -6.55
N SER A 241 6.70 15.36 -6.45
CA SER A 241 6.83 14.03 -5.84
C SER A 241 8.06 13.89 -4.93
N ILE A 242 8.00 12.90 -4.05
CA ILE A 242 9.14 12.46 -3.24
C ILE A 242 9.12 10.95 -3.19
N SER A 243 10.30 10.35 -3.34
CA SER A 243 10.48 8.93 -3.07
C SER A 243 11.58 8.69 -2.04
N ARG A 244 11.50 7.53 -1.39
CA ARG A 244 12.52 7.00 -0.48
C ARG A 244 12.81 5.56 -0.86
N THR A 245 14.08 5.22 -0.96
CA THR A 245 14.54 3.85 -1.22
C THR A 245 15.02 3.21 0.07
N TYR A 246 14.87 1.90 0.16
CA TYR A 246 15.27 1.05 1.28
C TYR A 246 15.95 -0.19 0.72
N LYS A 247 17.10 -0.55 1.29
CA LYS A 247 17.82 -1.81 1.02
C LYS A 247 17.45 -2.82 2.10
N VAL A 248 16.97 -4.00 1.70
CA VAL A 248 16.48 -5.07 2.60
C VAL A 248 16.94 -6.46 2.18
#